data_AF-A0A5N6E9Y7-F1
#
_entry.id   AF-A0A5N6E9Y7-F1
#
_cell.length_a   1.000
_cell.length_b   1.000
_cell.length_c   1.000
_cell.angle_alpha   90.00
_cell.angle_beta   90.00
_cell.angle_gamma   90.00
#
_symmetry.space_group_name_H-M   'P 1'
#
loop_
_entity.id
_entity.type
_entity.pdbx_description
1 polymer ?
#
loop_
_entity_poly.entity_id
_entity_poly.type
_entity_poly.pdbx_seq_one_letter_code
_entity_poly.pdbx_strand_id
1 'polypeptide(L)'
;MLLNPFRPCEGSPTFQEEYRGSYVPKVIDTGYGLQVVAPDTPYVAAAGPNKLYFIDTRFDPETAKHVKEQIEKATVPNPEEYVSINEVSTTAELKNSVTGETTFVFDPHYARVLFARGMSRHNPELNLPEHEPAGDWLVTYDLDNVCTKRA
;
A
#
# COMPACT_ATOMS: atom_id res chain seq x y z
N MET A 1 -2.91 -5.02 -23.03
CA MET A 1 -2.96 -3.83 -22.15
C MET A 1 -2.97 -4.34 -20.73
N LEU A 2 -1.94 -4.03 -19.92
CA LEU A 2 -2.01 -4.30 -18.48
C LEU A 2 -3.03 -3.32 -17.91
N LEU A 3 -4.24 -3.80 -17.61
CA LEU A 3 -5.18 -3.06 -16.79
C LEU A 3 -4.49 -2.78 -15.45
N ASN A 4 -4.50 -1.52 -15.02
CA ASN A 4 -4.01 -1.17 -13.70
C ASN A 4 -4.84 -1.97 -12.68
N PRO A 5 -4.23 -2.85 -11.85
CA PRO A 5 -4.97 -3.65 -10.87
C PRO A 5 -5.73 -2.76 -9.87
N PHE A 6 -5.30 -1.51 -9.69
CA PHE A 6 -5.94 -0.52 -8.85
C PHE A 6 -7.07 0.27 -9.54
N ARG A 7 -7.23 0.15 -10.87
CA ARG A 7 -8.31 0.81 -11.62
C ARG A 7 -8.89 -0.06 -12.76
N PRO A 8 -9.52 -1.21 -12.44
CA PRO A 8 -10.14 -2.07 -13.44
C PRO A 8 -11.50 -1.55 -13.93
N CYS A 9 -12.12 -0.60 -13.22
CA CYS A 9 -13.45 -0.06 -13.55
C CYS A 9 -13.36 1.29 -14.27
N GLU A 10 -14.01 1.40 -15.44
CA GLU A 10 -14.23 2.69 -16.11
C GLU A 10 -15.12 3.62 -15.27
N GLY A 11 -14.87 4.94 -15.33
CA GLY A 11 -15.60 5.97 -14.58
C GLY A 11 -14.84 6.59 -13.40
N SER A 12 -15.53 7.49 -12.70
CA SER A 12 -15.02 8.14 -11.49
C SER A 12 -15.04 7.15 -10.33
N PRO A 13 -13.92 7.01 -9.59
CA PRO A 13 -13.88 6.13 -8.42
C PRO A 13 -14.79 6.63 -7.29
N THR A 14 -15.34 5.69 -6.52
CA THR A 14 -16.12 6.00 -5.32
C THR A 14 -15.31 5.64 -4.07
N PHE A 15 -15.30 6.54 -3.10
CA PHE A 15 -14.47 6.41 -1.90
C PHE A 15 -15.29 6.52 -0.63
N GLN A 16 -14.75 6.02 0.48
CA GLN A 16 -15.27 6.32 1.81
C GLN A 16 -14.83 7.73 2.24
N GLU A 17 -15.58 8.73 1.77
CA GLU A 17 -15.31 10.17 2.02
C GLU A 17 -15.23 10.52 3.52
N GLU A 18 -15.89 9.73 4.38
CA GLU A 18 -15.83 9.86 5.84
C GLU A 18 -14.39 9.85 6.39
N TYR A 19 -13.48 9.11 5.72
CA TYR A 19 -12.08 9.02 6.11
C TYR A 19 -11.15 10.02 5.40
N ARG A 20 -11.64 10.84 4.46
CA ARG A 20 -10.81 11.80 3.70
C ARG A 20 -10.79 13.22 4.26
N GLY A 21 -11.90 13.67 4.82
CA GLY A 21 -12.08 15.07 5.22
C GLY A 21 -11.66 15.34 6.66
N SER A 22 -12.58 15.12 7.60
CA SER A 22 -12.41 15.47 9.03
C SER A 22 -11.90 14.32 9.88
N TYR A 23 -11.44 13.23 9.25
CA TYR A 23 -10.98 12.06 9.97
C TYR A 23 -9.67 12.36 10.70
N VAL A 24 -9.66 12.09 12.00
CA VAL A 24 -8.44 12.14 12.81
C VAL A 24 -7.86 10.73 12.81
N PRO A 25 -6.75 10.48 12.09
CA PRO A 25 -6.15 9.16 12.05
C PRO A 25 -5.67 8.76 13.45
N LYS A 26 -5.83 7.47 13.77
CA LYS A 26 -5.10 6.90 14.89
C LYS A 26 -3.64 6.79 14.48
N VAL A 27 -2.75 7.25 15.34
CA VAL A 27 -1.29 7.19 15.15
C VAL A 27 -0.69 6.39 16.28
N ILE A 28 0.23 5.50 15.94
CA ILE A 28 1.04 4.73 16.88
C ILE A 28 2.50 5.12 16.73
N ASP A 29 3.26 5.05 17.83
CA ASP A 29 4.70 5.18 17.78
C ASP A 29 5.30 3.79 17.54
N THR A 30 6.11 3.66 16.50
CA THR A 30 6.81 2.43 16.14
C THR A 30 8.31 2.64 16.31
N GLY A 31 9.10 1.55 16.34
CA GLY A 31 10.57 1.66 16.33
C GLY A 31 11.14 2.42 15.13
N TYR A 32 10.33 2.71 14.10
CA TYR A 32 10.65 3.47 12.90
C TYR A 32 10.02 4.86 12.86
N GLY A 33 9.37 5.29 13.96
CA GLY A 33 8.68 6.57 14.10
C GLY A 33 7.16 6.45 14.09
N LEU A 34 6.48 7.61 14.00
CA LEU A 34 5.02 7.67 13.99
C LEU A 34 4.42 7.02 12.75
N GLN A 35 3.44 6.17 12.96
CA GLN A 35 2.71 5.48 11.90
C GLN A 35 1.18 5.65 12.05
N VAL A 36 0.53 6.03 10.96
CA VAL A 36 -0.93 6.06 10.85
C VAL A 36 -1.48 4.63 10.76
N VAL A 37 -2.50 4.36 11.56
CA VAL A 37 -3.25 3.11 11.57
C VAL A 37 -4.46 3.26 10.66
N ALA A 38 -4.58 2.34 9.69
CA ALA A 38 -5.76 2.27 8.83
C ALA A 38 -7.01 1.92 9.66
N PRO A 39 -8.16 2.52 9.34
CA PRO A 39 -9.42 2.14 9.96
C PRO A 39 -9.79 0.68 9.63
N ASP A 40 -10.64 0.09 10.47
CA ASP A 40 -11.11 -1.29 10.32
C ASP A 40 -12.19 -1.40 9.22
N THR A 41 -11.76 -1.13 7.99
CA THR A 41 -12.57 -1.17 6.77
C THR A 41 -11.73 -1.78 5.66
N PRO A 42 -12.31 -2.60 4.76
CA PRO A 42 -11.57 -3.15 3.63
C PRO A 42 -11.20 -2.09 2.59
N TYR A 43 -11.78 -0.89 2.65
CA TYR A 43 -11.62 0.16 1.63
C TYR A 43 -10.55 1.21 1.94
N VAL A 44 -9.85 1.08 3.06
CA VAL A 44 -8.77 2.00 3.45
C VAL A 44 -7.59 1.18 3.95
N ALA A 45 -6.44 1.40 3.32
CA ALA A 45 -5.18 0.70 3.57
C ALA A 45 -4.13 1.69 4.10
N ALA A 46 -3.28 1.25 5.02
CA ALA A 46 -2.07 1.99 5.36
C ALA A 46 -1.09 1.88 4.18
N ALA A 47 -0.63 3.03 3.69
CA ALA A 47 0.24 3.11 2.51
C ALA A 47 1.61 3.75 2.83
N GLY A 48 1.99 3.73 4.11
CA GLY A 48 3.23 4.27 4.62
C GLY A 48 3.05 4.89 6.01
N PRO A 49 4.09 5.55 6.55
CA PRO A 49 4.07 6.11 7.90
C PRO A 49 2.96 7.13 8.12
N ASN A 50 2.69 8.00 7.16
CA ASN A 50 1.70 9.07 7.28
C ASN A 50 0.65 9.08 6.18
N LYS A 51 0.44 7.95 5.49
CA LYS A 51 -0.39 7.90 4.29
C LYS A 51 -1.45 6.82 4.38
N LEU A 52 -2.67 7.17 4.01
CA LEU A 52 -3.75 6.20 3.80
C LEU A 52 -4.10 6.14 2.31
N TYR A 53 -4.21 4.93 1.80
CA TYR A 53 -4.68 4.64 0.46
C TYR A 53 -6.14 4.19 0.50
N PHE A 54 -6.95 4.79 -0.36
CA PHE A 54 -8.38 4.55 -0.46
C PHE A 54 -8.63 3.65 -1.64
N ILE A 55 -9.29 2.53 -1.38
CA ILE A 55 -9.67 1.54 -2.39
C ILE A 55 -11.09 1.87 -2.84
N ASP A 56 -11.36 1.64 -4.12
CA ASP A 56 -12.66 1.91 -4.73
C ASP A 56 -13.76 1.08 -4.04
N THR A 57 -14.83 1.75 -3.60
CA THR A 57 -15.95 1.06 -2.94
C THR A 57 -16.80 0.23 -3.90
N ARG A 58 -16.57 0.35 -5.22
CA ARG A 58 -17.17 -0.53 -6.24
C ARG A 58 -16.62 -1.95 -6.19
N PHE A 59 -15.45 -2.15 -5.59
CA PHE A 59 -14.94 -3.50 -5.36
C PHE A 59 -15.81 -4.24 -4.34
N ASP A 60 -15.99 -5.53 -4.58
CA ASP A 60 -16.51 -6.41 -3.54
C ASP A 60 -15.59 -6.39 -2.31
N PRO A 61 -16.12 -6.58 -1.09
CA PRO A 61 -15.33 -6.49 0.13
C PRO A 61 -14.14 -7.46 0.17
N GLU A 62 -14.23 -8.61 -0.49
CA GLU A 62 -13.15 -9.61 -0.51
C GLU A 62 -11.98 -9.14 -1.37
N THR A 63 -12.26 -8.63 -2.57
CA THR A 63 -11.27 -8.01 -3.46
C THR A 63 -10.65 -6.79 -2.80
N ALA A 64 -11.44 -5.92 -2.18
CA ALA A 64 -10.93 -4.74 -1.47
C ALA A 64 -10.00 -5.14 -0.31
N LYS A 65 -10.39 -6.17 0.46
CA LYS A 65 -9.54 -6.71 1.53
C LYS A 65 -8.23 -7.29 0.98
N HIS A 66 -8.29 -7.99 -0.14
CA HIS A 66 -7.09 -8.53 -0.78
C HIS A 66 -6.15 -7.40 -1.25
N VAL A 67 -6.68 -6.38 -1.93
CA VAL A 67 -5.93 -5.20 -2.35
C VAL A 67 -5.31 -4.48 -1.14
N LYS A 68 -6.08 -4.29 -0.07
CA LYS A 68 -5.62 -3.69 1.18
C LYS A 68 -4.43 -4.44 1.76
N GLU A 69 -4.50 -5.77 1.84
CA GLU A 69 -3.42 -6.60 2.35
C GLU A 69 -2.13 -6.44 1.53
N GLN A 70 -2.24 -6.46 0.19
CA GLN A 70 -1.08 -6.26 -0.70
C GLN A 70 -0.43 -4.89 -0.48
N ILE A 71 -1.22 -3.82 -0.33
CA ILE A 71 -0.71 -2.46 -0.09
C ILE A 71 -0.06 -2.35 1.29
N GLU A 72 -0.74 -2.81 2.35
CA GLU A 72 -0.24 -2.70 3.72
C GLU A 72 1.05 -3.50 3.88
N LYS A 73 1.10 -4.73 3.37
CA LYS A 73 2.31 -5.57 3.42
C LYS A 73 3.49 -4.99 2.61
N ALA A 74 3.22 -4.24 1.54
CA ALA A 74 4.27 -3.61 0.75
C ALA A 74 4.80 -2.30 1.36
N THR A 75 4.01 -1.60 2.16
CA THR A 75 4.30 -0.21 2.57
C THR A 75 4.50 -0.03 4.06
N VAL A 76 3.92 -0.89 4.89
CA VAL A 76 4.11 -0.87 6.34
C VAL A 76 5.40 -1.62 6.67
N PRO A 77 6.43 -0.94 7.21
CA PRO A 77 7.66 -1.60 7.59
C PRO A 77 7.42 -2.55 8.76
N ASN A 78 7.88 -3.79 8.64
CA ASN A 78 7.92 -4.75 9.73
C ASN A 78 9.40 -5.06 10.04
N PRO A 79 9.89 -4.87 11.28
CA PRO A 79 11.29 -5.12 11.62
C PRO A 79 11.71 -6.58 11.42
N GLU A 80 10.76 -7.51 11.48
CA GLU A 80 11.03 -8.94 11.38
C GLU A 80 10.96 -9.45 9.94
N GLU A 81 10.51 -8.63 8.97
CA GLU A 81 10.30 -9.05 7.58
C GLU A 81 11.03 -8.14 6.59
N TYR A 82 11.47 -8.69 5.47
CA TYR A 82 12.01 -7.92 4.35
C TYR A 82 11.37 -8.35 3.04
N VAL A 83 11.25 -7.41 2.11
CA VAL A 83 10.73 -7.67 0.76
C VAL A 83 11.86 -8.25 -0.09
N SER A 84 11.65 -9.47 -0.58
CA SER A 84 12.48 -10.16 -1.57
C SER A 84 11.85 -9.99 -2.94
N ILE A 85 12.47 -9.20 -3.81
CA ILE A 85 12.01 -8.96 -5.18
C ILE A 85 12.76 -9.88 -6.13
N ASN A 86 12.04 -10.59 -7.01
CA ASN A 86 12.62 -11.32 -8.13
C ASN A 86 12.23 -10.62 -9.44
N GLU A 87 13.23 -10.03 -10.07
CA GLU A 87 13.07 -9.15 -11.22
C GLU A 87 12.95 -9.93 -12.52
N VAL A 88 13.49 -11.15 -12.56
CA VAL A 88 13.39 -12.03 -13.73
C VAL A 88 11.98 -12.60 -13.85
N SER A 89 11.40 -13.05 -12.73
CA SER A 89 10.02 -13.54 -12.69
C SER A 89 9.01 -12.42 -12.44
N THR A 90 9.44 -11.18 -12.19
CA THR A 90 8.59 -10.04 -11.82
C THR A 90 7.67 -10.33 -10.63
N THR A 91 8.19 -11.04 -9.63
CA THR A 91 7.47 -11.42 -8.41
C THR A 91 8.11 -10.77 -7.19
N ALA A 92 7.34 -10.68 -6.10
CA ALA A 92 7.84 -10.22 -4.81
C ALA A 92 7.30 -11.12 -3.70
N GLU A 93 8.08 -11.25 -2.64
CA GLU A 93 7.74 -12.06 -1.46
C GLU A 93 8.16 -11.29 -0.20
N LEU A 94 7.43 -11.43 0.91
CA LEU A 94 7.97 -11.10 2.23
C LEU A 94 8.63 -12.33 2.82
N LYS A 95 9.83 -12.13 3.36
CA LYS A 95 10.59 -13.15 4.06
C LYS A 95 10.88 -12.70 5.47
N ASN A 96 10.79 -13.63 6.41
CA ASN A 96 11.24 -13.39 7.76
C ASN A 96 12.76 -13.18 7.75
N SER A 97 13.22 -12.12 8.40
CA SER A 97 14.63 -11.73 8.48
C SER A 97 15.50 -12.70 9.28
N VAL A 98 14.90 -13.44 10.22
CA VAL A 98 15.58 -14.38 11.11
C VAL A 98 15.59 -15.79 10.52
N THR A 99 14.46 -16.28 10.03
CA THR A 99 14.34 -17.66 9.50
C THR A 99 14.58 -17.76 7.99
N GLY A 100 14.42 -16.65 7.25
CA GLY A 100 14.47 -16.65 5.78
C GLY A 100 13.23 -17.27 5.12
N GLU A 101 12.23 -17.69 5.89
CA GLU A 101 11.01 -18.29 5.37
C GLU A 101 10.09 -17.24 4.74
N THR A 102 9.43 -17.61 3.64
CA THR A 102 8.44 -16.76 2.98
C THR A 102 7.18 -16.66 3.83
N THR A 103 6.91 -15.48 4.37
CA THR A 103 5.70 -15.20 5.17
C THR A 103 4.54 -14.74 4.31
N PHE A 104 4.82 -14.15 3.14
CA PHE A 104 3.81 -13.67 2.22
C PHE A 104 4.31 -13.71 0.78
N VAL A 105 3.42 -14.04 -0.15
CA VAL A 105 3.70 -13.96 -1.59
C VAL A 105 2.79 -12.89 -2.18
N PHE A 106 3.39 -11.87 -2.78
CA PHE A 106 2.61 -10.85 -3.46
C PHE A 106 2.03 -11.43 -4.75
N ASP A 107 0.79 -11.05 -5.07
CA ASP A 107 0.23 -11.40 -6.36
C ASP A 107 1.08 -10.76 -7.48
N PRO A 108 1.43 -11.51 -8.55
CA PRO A 108 2.33 -11.02 -9.60
C PRO A 108 1.90 -9.70 -10.24
N HIS A 109 0.60 -9.43 -10.36
CA HIS A 109 0.10 -8.17 -10.91
C HIS A 109 0.37 -7.00 -9.97
N TYR A 110 0.18 -7.19 -8.67
CA TYR A 110 0.46 -6.17 -7.67
C TYR A 110 1.96 -5.98 -7.46
N ALA A 111 2.74 -7.06 -7.45
CA ALA A 111 4.20 -7.01 -7.31
C ALA A 111 4.84 -6.15 -8.41
N ARG A 112 4.41 -6.35 -9.67
CA ARG A 112 4.87 -5.56 -10.83
C ARG A 112 4.59 -4.07 -10.69
N VAL A 113 3.53 -3.71 -10.00
CA VAL A 113 3.08 -2.31 -9.89
C VAL A 113 3.69 -1.64 -8.66
N LEU A 114 3.62 -2.30 -7.50
CA LEU A 114 4.15 -1.80 -6.22
C LEU A 114 5.68 -1.72 -6.23
N PHE A 115 6.35 -2.68 -6.88
CA PHE A 115 7.81 -2.76 -6.94
C PHE A 115 8.36 -2.45 -8.33
N ALA A 116 7.55 -1.85 -9.23
CA ALA A 116 7.94 -1.46 -10.58
C ALA A 116 9.29 -0.72 -10.59
N ARG A 117 9.42 0.31 -9.74
CA ARG A 117 10.63 1.12 -9.61
C ARG A 117 11.86 0.31 -9.17
N GLY A 118 11.66 -0.63 -8.25
CA GLY A 118 12.72 -1.54 -7.79
C GLY A 118 13.18 -2.46 -8.91
N MET A 119 12.23 -3.14 -9.56
CA MET A 119 12.49 -4.06 -10.65
C MET A 119 13.12 -3.37 -11.87
N SER A 120 12.62 -2.21 -12.27
CA SER A 120 13.13 -1.42 -13.40
C SER A 120 14.54 -0.88 -13.14
N ARG A 121 14.92 -0.62 -11.88
CA ARG A 121 16.27 -0.14 -11.55
C ARG A 121 17.34 -1.17 -11.86
N HIS A 122 17.06 -2.44 -11.59
CA HIS A 122 18.01 -3.52 -11.77
C HIS A 122 17.85 -4.25 -13.11
N ASN A 123 16.64 -4.21 -13.69
CA ASN A 123 16.36 -4.70 -15.02
C ASN A 123 15.56 -3.67 -15.85
N PRO A 124 16.25 -2.72 -16.50
CA PRO A 124 15.60 -1.64 -17.25
C PRO A 124 14.85 -2.11 -18.50
N GLU A 125 15.11 -3.33 -18.98
CA GLU A 125 14.42 -3.89 -20.16
C GLU A 125 12.96 -4.29 -19.86
N LEU A 126 12.59 -4.45 -18.59
CA LEU A 126 11.22 -4.83 -18.19
C LEU A 126 10.18 -3.75 -18.53
N ASN A 127 10.60 -2.48 -18.58
CA ASN A 127 9.75 -1.32 -18.88
C ASN A 127 8.39 -1.37 -18.16
N LEU A 128 8.41 -1.70 -16.87
CA LEU A 128 7.18 -1.79 -16.08
C LEU A 128 6.58 -0.40 -15.90
N PRO A 129 5.25 -0.26 -16.02
CA PRO A 129 4.60 1.01 -15.75
C PRO A 129 4.78 1.36 -14.27
N GLU A 130 5.53 2.42 -14.00
CA GLU A 130 5.61 2.97 -12.64
C GLU A 130 4.25 3.56 -12.29
N HIS A 131 3.61 3.02 -11.25
CA HIS A 131 2.34 3.50 -10.79
C HIS A 131 2.55 4.59 -9.74
N GLU A 132 2.38 5.84 -10.16
CA GLU A 132 2.13 6.91 -9.22
C GLU A 132 0.69 6.78 -8.70
N PRO A 133 0.47 6.68 -7.37
CA PRO A 133 -0.88 6.70 -6.84
C PRO A 133 -1.55 8.02 -7.25
N ALA A 134 -2.49 7.93 -8.18
CA ALA A 134 -3.22 9.09 -8.70
C ALA A 134 -3.87 9.83 -7.53
N GLY A 135 -3.65 11.15 -7.47
CA GLY A 135 -3.74 11.99 -6.27
C GLY A 135 -5.00 11.84 -5.40
N ASP A 136 -6.15 11.48 -5.97
CA ASP A 136 -7.35 11.28 -5.17
C ASP A 136 -7.20 10.12 -4.18
N TRP A 137 -6.52 9.03 -4.56
CA TRP A 137 -6.54 7.76 -3.83
C TRP A 137 -5.63 7.75 -2.60
N LEU A 138 -4.71 8.70 -2.47
CA LEU A 138 -3.72 8.73 -1.41
C LEU A 138 -3.86 10.01 -0.59
N VAL A 139 -4.26 9.88 0.67
CA VAL A 139 -4.30 11.01 1.60
C VAL A 139 -3.05 10.95 2.47
N THR A 140 -2.30 12.05 2.47
CA THR A 140 -1.13 12.23 3.34
C THR A 140 -1.54 13.09 4.53
N TYR A 141 -1.28 12.59 5.73
CA TYR A 141 -1.55 13.27 6.98
C TYR A 141 -0.30 13.97 7.50
N ASP A 142 -0.50 15.16 8.03
CA ASP A 142 0.50 15.86 8.83
C ASP A 142 0.42 15.33 10.27
N LEU A 143 1.42 14.52 10.66
CA LEU A 143 1.47 13.89 11.97
C LEU A 143 1.86 14.87 13.09
N ASP A 144 2.57 15.96 12.76
CA ASP A 144 2.97 17.00 13.72
C ASP A 144 1.74 17.76 14.25
N ASN A 145 0.76 17.99 13.36
CA ASN A 145 -0.53 18.60 13.69
C ASN A 145 -1.46 17.69 14.50
N VAL A 146 -1.32 16.36 14.41
CA VAL A 146 -2.14 15.41 15.17
C VAL A 146 -1.65 15.27 16.61
N CYS A 147 -0.34 15.31 16.84
CA CYS A 147 0.25 15.27 18.18
C CYS A 147 -0.03 16.55 19.00
N THR A 148 -0.07 17.72 18.36
CA THR A 148 -0.33 19.00 19.04
C THR A 148 -1.78 19.17 19.51
N LYS A 149 -2.77 18.53 18.86
CA LYS A 149 -4.17 18.55 19.33
C LYS A 149 -4.44 17.69 20.57
N ARG A 150 -3.45 16.91 21.02
CA ARG A 150 -3.52 16.10 22.25
C ARG A 150 -2.85 16.76 23.47
N ALA A 151 -2.22 17.93 23.30
CA ALA A 151 -1.59 18.70 24.39
C ALA A 151 -2.58 19.68 25.04
#